data_AF-A0A973K0V2-F1
#
_entry.id   AF-A0A973K0V2-F1
#
_cell.length_a   1.000
_cell.length_b   1.000
_cell.length_c   1.000
_cell.angle_alpha   90.00
_cell.angle_beta   90.00
_cell.angle_gamma   90.00
#
_symmetry.space_group_name_H-M   'P 1'
#
loop_
_entity.id
_entity.type
_entity.pdbx_description
1 polymer ?
#
loop_
_entity_poly.entity_id
_entity_poly.type
_entity_poly.pdbx_seq_one_letter_code
_entity_poly.pdbx_strand_id
1 'polypeptide(L)'
;MTVDSSPETQAAPAVPQQSLSTAAARNLTHTTKSAPQMQEITSRWLLRMLPWVETKGGAYRVNRRLRHTVGDGRIEFVQEGSTVRVIPRELGELAVLR
;
A
#
# COMPACT_ATOMS: atom_id res chain seq x y z
N MET A 1 16.66 71.38 -13.61
CA MET A 1 15.91 71.72 -12.38
C MET A 1 14.78 70.72 -12.26
N THR A 2 15.01 69.60 -11.58
CA THR A 2 13.97 68.61 -11.29
C THR A 2 14.20 68.16 -9.86
N VAL A 3 13.32 68.61 -8.96
CA VAL A 3 13.36 68.33 -7.53
C VAL A 3 12.62 67.02 -7.29
N ASP A 4 13.34 66.03 -6.79
CA ASP A 4 12.79 64.75 -6.35
C ASP A 4 12.41 64.90 -4.86
N SER A 5 11.13 65.09 -4.58
CA SER A 5 10.60 65.14 -3.21
C SER A 5 9.99 63.79 -2.85
N SER A 6 10.81 62.91 -2.30
CA SER A 6 10.31 61.76 -1.53
C SER A 6 9.82 62.24 -0.17
N PRO A 7 8.64 61.79 0.32
CA PRO A 7 8.15 62.21 1.62
C PRO A 7 8.99 61.53 2.72
N GLU A 8 9.80 62.31 3.43
CA GLU A 8 10.38 61.90 4.70
C GLU A 8 9.24 61.65 5.69
N THR A 9 8.85 60.39 5.83
CA THR A 9 7.99 59.95 6.92
C THR A 9 8.79 60.08 8.21
N GLN A 10 8.60 61.21 8.92
CA GLN A 10 9.09 61.39 10.27
C GLN A 10 8.49 60.31 11.17
N ALA A 11 9.31 59.32 11.51
CA ALA A 11 8.99 58.33 12.52
C ALA A 11 8.89 59.04 13.88
N ALA A 12 7.68 59.07 14.44
CA ALA A 12 7.45 59.48 15.82
C ALA A 12 8.34 58.65 16.78
N PRO A 13 8.79 59.21 17.92
CA PRO A 13 9.67 58.50 18.85
C PRO A 13 8.96 57.23 19.32
N ALA A 14 9.51 56.08 18.91
CA ALA A 14 9.02 54.77 19.31
C ALA A 14 9.18 54.64 20.82
N VAL A 15 8.06 54.56 21.54
CA VAL A 15 8.04 54.21 22.96
C VAL A 15 8.83 52.89 23.10
N PRO A 16 9.83 52.81 23.99
CA PRO A 16 10.62 51.59 24.14
C PRO A 16 9.69 50.43 24.51
N GLN A 17 9.66 49.39 23.67
CA GLN A 17 8.89 48.19 23.93
C GLN A 17 9.40 47.51 25.20
N GLN A 18 8.53 47.37 26.19
CA GLN A 18 8.81 46.67 27.46
C GLN A 18 8.53 45.17 27.40
N SER A 19 7.85 44.71 26.35
CA SER A 19 7.55 43.30 26.13
C SER A 19 8.50 42.67 25.13
N LEU A 20 8.70 41.37 25.28
CA LEU A 20 9.56 40.58 24.41
C LEU A 20 8.86 40.34 23.06
N SER A 21 9.60 40.50 21.96
CA SER A 21 9.04 40.26 20.62
C SER A 21 8.76 38.77 20.38
N THR A 22 7.86 38.43 19.46
CA THR A 22 7.56 37.03 19.11
C THR A 22 8.78 36.27 18.60
N ALA A 23 9.66 36.94 17.85
CA ALA A 23 10.93 36.39 17.39
C ALA A 23 11.87 36.09 18.56
N ALA A 24 11.99 37.00 19.53
CA ALA A 24 12.77 36.77 20.74
C ALA A 24 12.15 35.66 21.60
N ALA A 25 10.82 35.56 21.67
CA ALA A 25 10.13 34.57 22.49
C ALA A 25 10.36 33.16 21.95
N ARG A 26 10.39 33.01 20.62
CA ARG A 26 10.66 31.74 19.96
C ARG A 26 12.01 31.14 20.38
N ASN A 27 13.03 31.97 20.59
CA ASN A 27 14.35 31.53 21.04
C ASN A 27 14.35 30.93 22.46
N LEU A 28 13.31 31.21 23.24
CA LEU A 28 13.13 30.70 24.61
C LEU A 28 12.21 29.48 24.67
N THR A 29 11.66 29.03 23.53
CA THR A 29 10.70 27.92 23.46
C THR A 29 11.29 26.68 22.81
N HIS A 30 10.80 25.50 23.20
CA HIS A 30 11.15 24.25 22.54
C HIS A 30 10.22 23.96 21.36
N THR A 31 10.76 23.36 20.30
CA THR A 31 9.97 22.87 19.17
C THR A 31 9.59 21.41 19.40
N THR A 32 8.30 21.09 19.32
CA THR A 32 7.85 19.70 19.28
C THR A 32 8.23 19.09 17.93
N LYS A 33 9.05 18.04 17.96
CA LYS A 33 9.45 17.29 16.76
C LYS A 33 8.53 16.10 16.58
N SER A 34 8.03 15.90 15.37
CA SER A 34 7.29 14.69 15.00
C SER A 34 8.26 13.51 14.80
N ALA A 35 7.71 12.30 14.80
CA ALA A 35 8.44 11.14 14.30
C ALA A 35 8.71 11.29 12.78
N PRO A 36 9.78 10.65 12.26
CA PRO A 36 10.02 10.57 10.82
C PRO A 36 8.80 10.02 10.07
N GLN A 37 8.38 10.68 8.99
CA GLN A 37 7.27 10.25 8.13
C GLN A 37 7.83 9.59 6.87
N MET A 38 7.41 8.35 6.56
CA MET A 38 7.80 7.63 5.34
C MET A 38 6.65 7.65 4.32
N GLN A 39 6.91 8.17 3.12
CA GLN A 39 5.89 8.30 2.07
C GLN A 39 5.42 6.96 1.48
N GLU A 40 6.24 5.91 1.61
CA GLU A 40 5.91 4.56 1.13
C GLU A 40 4.89 3.83 2.01
N ILE A 41 4.57 4.37 3.19
CA ILE A 41 3.59 3.76 4.10
C ILE A 41 2.19 3.89 3.48
N THR A 42 1.66 2.75 3.05
CA THR A 42 0.27 2.60 2.59
C THR A 42 -0.60 1.92 3.65
N SER A 43 -1.92 1.94 3.44
CA SER A 43 -2.94 1.39 4.35
C SER A 43 -2.80 -0.12 4.63
N ARG A 44 -2.15 -0.88 3.72
CA ARG A 44 -2.03 -2.35 3.80
C ARG A 44 -3.39 -3.06 3.97
N TRP A 45 -4.45 -2.54 3.34
CA TRP A 45 -5.82 -3.03 3.53
C TRP A 45 -5.99 -4.52 3.20
N LEU A 46 -5.43 -4.99 2.08
CA LEU A 46 -5.52 -6.41 1.70
C LEU A 46 -4.93 -7.32 2.80
N LEU A 47 -3.74 -7.00 3.29
CA LEU A 47 -3.09 -7.77 4.35
C LEU A 47 -3.90 -7.78 5.65
N ARG A 48 -4.69 -6.74 5.93
CA ARG A 48 -5.59 -6.71 7.10
C ARG A 48 -6.86 -7.54 6.90
N MET A 49 -7.33 -7.68 5.66
CA MET A 49 -8.59 -8.36 5.34
C MET A 49 -8.43 -9.84 5.05
N LEU A 50 -7.22 -10.30 4.74
CA LEU A 50 -6.95 -11.71 4.48
C LEU A 50 -7.24 -12.55 5.74
N PRO A 51 -7.90 -13.71 5.59
CA PRO A 51 -8.17 -14.62 6.69
C PRO A 51 -6.91 -15.42 7.01
N TRP A 52 -5.97 -14.82 7.75
CA TRP A 52 -4.72 -15.47 8.13
C TRP A 52 -4.98 -16.74 8.95
N VAL A 53 -4.44 -17.87 8.48
CA VAL A 53 -4.50 -19.17 9.16
C VAL A 53 -3.10 -19.53 9.63
N GLU A 54 -2.94 -19.78 10.93
CA GLU A 54 -1.69 -20.24 11.51
C GLU A 54 -1.33 -21.63 10.95
N THR A 55 -0.07 -21.79 10.53
CA THR A 55 0.44 -23.06 9.98
C THR A 55 1.59 -23.58 10.84
N LYS A 56 1.28 -24.45 11.80
CA LYS A 56 2.27 -25.07 12.68
C LYS A 56 3.26 -25.90 11.85
N GLY A 57 4.56 -25.65 12.03
CA GLY A 57 5.62 -26.31 11.25
C GLY A 57 5.83 -25.77 9.83
N GLY A 58 5.19 -24.67 9.45
CA GLY A 58 5.46 -23.95 8.19
C GLY A 58 4.95 -24.62 6.91
N ALA A 59 4.21 -25.73 7.00
CA ALA A 59 3.67 -26.45 5.86
C ALA A 59 2.14 -26.40 5.81
N TYR A 60 1.57 -25.74 4.79
CA TYR A 60 0.12 -25.64 4.57
C TYR A 60 -0.31 -26.56 3.42
N ARG A 61 -0.97 -27.68 3.75
CA ARG A 61 -1.47 -28.65 2.76
C ARG A 61 -2.97 -28.47 2.54
N VAL A 62 -3.37 -28.27 1.28
CA VAL A 62 -4.77 -28.21 0.88
C VAL A 62 -5.16 -29.53 0.22
N ASN A 63 -6.00 -30.33 0.89
CA ASN A 63 -6.58 -31.53 0.27
C ASN A 63 -7.74 -31.11 -0.64
N ARG A 64 -7.67 -31.46 -1.92
CA ARG A 64 -8.70 -31.16 -2.92
C ARG A 64 -9.35 -32.46 -3.38
N ARG A 65 -10.67 -32.47 -3.52
CA ARG A 65 -11.37 -33.56 -4.19
C ARG A 65 -11.29 -33.34 -5.70
N LEU A 66 -10.75 -34.32 -6.41
CA LEU A 66 -10.73 -34.33 -7.85
C LEU A 66 -12.17 -34.55 -8.38
N ARG A 67 -12.65 -33.65 -9.23
CA ARG A 67 -13.93 -33.77 -9.95
C ARG A 67 -13.65 -33.54 -11.42
N HIS A 68 -14.17 -34.42 -12.25
CA HIS A 68 -14.12 -34.31 -13.71
C HIS A 68 -15.53 -34.47 -14.25
N THR A 69 -15.86 -33.65 -15.25
CA THR A 69 -17.21 -33.59 -15.81
C THR A 69 -17.25 -34.37 -17.11
N VAL A 70 -17.70 -35.62 -17.07
CA VAL A 70 -17.93 -36.41 -18.28
C VAL A 70 -19.18 -35.89 -18.99
N GLY A 71 -19.13 -35.75 -20.31
CA GLY A 71 -20.24 -35.35 -21.19
C GLY A 71 -20.20 -33.90 -21.67
N ASP A 72 -19.12 -33.16 -21.42
CA ASP A 72 -18.96 -31.77 -21.87
C ASP A 72 -18.16 -31.63 -23.19
N GLY A 73 -17.74 -32.74 -23.79
CA GLY A 73 -16.98 -32.79 -25.04
C GLY A 73 -15.51 -32.37 -24.90
N ARG A 74 -14.98 -32.25 -23.67
CA ARG A 74 -13.58 -31.86 -23.40
C ARG A 74 -12.84 -32.96 -22.66
N ILE A 75 -11.55 -33.06 -22.93
CA ILE A 75 -10.67 -33.99 -22.22
C ILE A 75 -9.93 -33.21 -21.14
N GLU A 76 -10.19 -33.55 -19.89
CA GLU A 76 -9.40 -33.04 -18.77
C GLU A 76 -8.10 -33.84 -18.60
N PHE A 77 -7.08 -33.20 -18.01
CA PHE A 77 -5.78 -33.80 -17.73
C PHE A 77 -5.42 -33.62 -16.26
N VAL A 78 -4.73 -34.61 -15.69
CA VAL A 78 -4.06 -34.49 -14.39
C VAL A 78 -2.59 -34.17 -14.62
N GLN A 79 -2.11 -33.10 -14.00
CA GLN A 79 -0.70 -32.70 -14.01
C GLN A 79 -0.06 -32.97 -12.64
N GLU A 80 0.90 -33.88 -12.59
CA GLU A 80 1.76 -34.14 -11.44
C GLU A 80 3.17 -33.65 -11.75
N GLY A 81 3.47 -32.42 -11.31
CA GLY A 81 4.75 -31.76 -11.63
C GLY A 81 4.91 -31.55 -13.13
N SER A 82 5.92 -32.19 -13.73
CA SER A 82 6.16 -32.19 -15.18
C SER A 82 5.40 -33.29 -15.93
N THR A 83 4.77 -34.23 -15.22
CA THR A 83 4.06 -35.36 -15.85
C THR A 83 2.60 -34.97 -16.08
N VAL A 84 2.16 -35.02 -17.33
CA VAL A 84 0.77 -34.77 -17.72
C VAL A 84 0.15 -36.09 -18.20
N ARG A 85 -1.01 -36.46 -17.66
CA ARG A 85 -1.76 -37.66 -18.03
C ARG A 85 -3.22 -37.34 -18.28
N VAL A 86 -3.82 -37.99 -19.27
CA VAL A 86 -5.27 -37.95 -19.51
C VAL A 86 -5.98 -38.71 -18.38
N ILE A 87 -7.15 -38.23 -17.96
CA ILE A 87 -8.03 -38.99 -17.07
C ILE A 87 -8.72 -40.07 -17.90
N PRO A 88 -8.55 -41.37 -17.61
CA PRO A 88 -9.03 -42.45 -18.48
C PRO A 88 -10.53 -42.38 -18.80
N ARG A 89 -11.35 -41.91 -17.86
CA ARG A 89 -12.81 -41.79 -18.05
C ARG A 89 -13.19 -40.73 -19.09
N GLU A 90 -12.37 -39.69 -19.26
CA GLU A 90 -12.59 -38.60 -20.22
C GLU A 90 -12.27 -39.00 -21.66
N LEU A 91 -11.61 -40.14 -21.89
CA LEU A 91 -11.37 -40.64 -23.25
C LEU A 91 -12.67 -40.98 -24.01
N GLY A 92 -13.78 -41.25 -23.29
CA GLY A 92 -15.10 -41.46 -23.89
C GLY A 92 -15.70 -40.22 -24.57
N GLU A 93 -15.11 -39.04 -24.36
CA GLU A 93 -15.45 -37.82 -25.09
C GLU A 93 -14.91 -37.83 -26.53
N LEU A 94 -13.88 -38.64 -26.82
CA LEU A 94 -13.39 -38.85 -28.19
C LEU A 94 -14.35 -39.79 -28.92
N ALA A 95 -14.99 -39.29 -29.98
CA ALA A 95 -15.91 -40.09 -30.79
C ALA A 95 -15.29 -41.40 -31.34
N VAL A 96 -13.96 -41.43 -31.55
CA VAL A 96 -13.24 -42.62 -32.03
C VAL A 96 -13.00 -43.68 -30.94
N LEU A 97 -13.15 -43.32 -29.65
CA LEU A 97 -12.94 -44.19 -28.49
C LEU A 97 -14.24 -44.47 -27.73
N ARG A 98 -15.39 -44.05 -28.27
CA ARG A 98 -16.72 -44.33 -27.73
C ARG A 98 -17.18 -45.74 -28.07
#